data_AF-A0A0K0ECL1-F1
#
_entry.id   AF-A0A0K0ECL1-F1
#
_cell.length_a   1.000
_cell.length_b   1.000
_cell.length_c   1.000
_cell.angle_alpha   90.00
_cell.angle_beta   90.00
_cell.angle_gamma   90.00
#
_symmetry.space_group_name_H-M   'P 1'
#
loop_
_entity.id
_entity.type
_entity.pdbx_description
1 polymer ?
#
loop_
_entity_poly.entity_id
_entity_poly.type
_entity_poly.pdbx_seq_one_letter_code
_entity_poly.pdbx_strand_id
1 'polypeptide(L)'
;MDGGVLFLHQRCNFLQKVAIYLAVENEKIKSRKVELLERRINKEIREISFGNKVNLDQSIKRSICKNKKCMKTLTSQSTSIKLKTNNKKQHFIIRKCRSCNSITKYLLKK
;
A
#
# COMPACT_ATOMS: atom_id res chain seq x y z
N MET A 1 5.22 22.35 11.39
CA MET A 1 5.34 21.67 10.08
C MET A 1 5.04 22.70 9.01
N ASP A 2 5.86 22.81 7.97
CA ASP A 2 5.57 23.69 6.84
C ASP A 2 4.17 23.38 6.26
N GLY A 3 3.35 24.40 6.01
CA GLY A 3 1.97 24.23 5.54
C GLY A 3 1.87 23.36 4.27
N GLY A 4 2.89 23.43 3.41
CA GLY A 4 3.00 22.58 2.23
C GLY A 4 3.09 21.08 2.54
N VAL A 5 3.80 20.69 3.60
CA VAL A 5 3.92 19.27 4.02
C VAL A 5 2.57 18.74 4.49
N LEU A 6 1.81 19.55 5.23
CA LEU A 6 0.47 19.17 5.71
C LEU A 6 -0.50 18.93 4.54
N PHE A 7 -0.51 19.84 3.56
CA PHE A 7 -1.33 19.70 2.35
C PHE A 7 -0.98 18.43 1.55
N LEU A 8 0.32 18.16 1.36
CA LEU A 8 0.77 16.94 0.68
C LEU A 8 0.39 15.67 1.45
N HIS A 9 0.39 15.71 2.78
CA HIS A 9 -0.09 14.61 3.60
C HIS A 9 -1.59 14.35 3.39
N GLN A 10 -2.41 15.40 3.42
CA GLN A 10 -3.84 15.31 3.16
C GLN A 10 -4.15 14.78 1.75
N ARG A 11 -3.42 15.26 0.74
CA ARG A 11 -3.52 14.75 -0.64
C ARG A 11 -3.21 13.26 -0.72
N CYS A 12 -2.13 12.80 -0.08
CA CYS A 12 -1.80 11.38 -0.05
C CYS A 12 -2.90 10.54 0.63
N ASN A 13 -3.48 11.04 1.73
CA ASN A 13 -4.59 10.39 2.41
C ASN A 13 -5.84 10.29 1.53
N PHE A 14 -6.19 11.37 0.81
CA PHE A 14 -7.30 11.35 -0.14
C PHE A 14 -7.08 10.35 -1.27
N LEU A 15 -5.92 10.42 -1.92
CA LEU A 15 -5.54 9.50 -2.99
C LEU A 15 -5.56 8.04 -2.53
N GLN A 16 -5.10 7.75 -1.30
CA GLN A 16 -5.14 6.40 -0.75
C GLN A 16 -6.59 5.89 -0.62
N LYS A 17 -7.52 6.72 -0.12
CA LYS A 17 -8.93 6.33 0.01
C LYS A 17 -9.56 6.02 -1.35
N VAL A 18 -9.27 6.85 -2.36
CA VAL A 18 -9.73 6.61 -3.74
C VAL A 18 -9.14 5.31 -4.29
N ALA A 19 -7.84 5.08 -4.11
CA ALA A 19 -7.19 3.85 -4.56
C ALA A 19 -7.75 2.59 -3.87
N ILE A 20 -8.11 2.67 -2.58
CA ILE A 20 -8.77 1.56 -1.87
C ILE A 20 -10.16 1.32 -2.43
N TYR A 21 -10.97 2.37 -2.62
CA TYR A 21 -12.31 2.25 -3.18
C TYR A 21 -12.27 1.60 -4.58
N LEU A 22 -11.42 2.10 -5.47
CA LEU A 22 -11.24 1.54 -6.80
C LEU A 22 -10.80 0.07 -6.75
N ALA A 23 -9.86 -0.27 -5.85
CA ALA A 23 -9.39 -1.64 -5.73
C ALA A 23 -10.49 -2.61 -5.28
N VAL A 24 -11.31 -2.21 -4.29
CA VAL A 24 -12.42 -3.02 -3.78
C VAL A 24 -13.49 -3.20 -4.85
N GLU A 25 -13.89 -2.14 -5.54
CA GLU A 25 -14.87 -2.26 -6.64
C GLU A 25 -14.31 -3.11 -7.79
N ASN A 26 -13.02 -3.01 -8.06
CA ASN A 26 -12.37 -3.78 -9.11
C ASN A 26 -12.26 -5.29 -8.82
N GLU A 27 -12.43 -5.72 -7.56
CA GLU A 27 -12.57 -7.14 -7.24
C GLU A 27 -13.84 -7.74 -7.86
N LYS A 28 -14.91 -6.93 -7.98
CA LYS A 28 -16.19 -7.33 -8.57
C LYS A 28 -16.15 -7.28 -10.10
N ILE A 29 -15.75 -6.13 -10.65
CA ILE A 29 -15.84 -5.87 -12.10
C ILE A 29 -14.64 -6.40 -12.90
N LYS A 30 -13.50 -6.67 -12.24
CA LYS A 30 -12.27 -7.18 -12.87
C LYS A 30 -11.81 -6.38 -14.09
N SER A 31 -11.96 -5.06 -14.05
CA SER A 31 -11.58 -4.15 -15.13
C SER A 31 -10.09 -3.82 -15.09
N ARG A 32 -9.40 -4.08 -16.20
CA ARG A 32 -7.99 -3.69 -16.37
C ARG A 32 -7.81 -2.17 -16.32
N LYS A 33 -8.77 -1.39 -16.81
CA LYS A 33 -8.69 0.09 -16.78
C LYS A 33 -8.71 0.63 -15.35
N VAL A 34 -9.57 0.07 -14.50
CA VAL A 34 -9.65 0.45 -13.09
C VAL A 34 -8.40 0.03 -12.33
N GLU A 35 -7.85 -1.16 -12.61
CA GLU A 35 -6.56 -1.57 -12.03
C GLU A 35 -5.42 -0.62 -12.41
N LEU A 36 -5.34 -0.19 -13.68
CA LEU A 36 -4.29 0.72 -14.12
C LEU A 36 -4.41 2.10 -13.47
N LEU A 37 -5.63 2.61 -13.31
CA LEU A 37 -5.90 3.87 -12.61
C LEU A 37 -5.47 3.80 -11.14
N GLU A 38 -5.88 2.75 -10.44
CA GLU A 38 -5.47 2.46 -9.06
C GLU A 38 -3.94 2.44 -8.90
N ARG A 39 -3.23 1.73 -9.80
CA ARG A 39 -1.77 1.65 -9.81
C ARG A 39 -1.12 3.01 -10.09
N ARG A 40 -1.73 3.83 -10.96
CA ARG A 40 -1.25 5.19 -11.25
C ARG A 40 -1.36 6.09 -10.01
N ILE A 41 -2.48 6.04 -9.30
CA ILE A 41 -2.68 6.77 -8.04
C ILE A 41 -1.63 6.36 -7.01
N ASN A 42 -1.38 5.06 -6.84
CA ASN A 42 -0.35 4.57 -5.92
C ASN A 42 1.07 5.02 -6.32
N LYS A 43 1.36 5.16 -7.61
CA LYS A 43 2.62 5.72 -8.11
C LYS A 43 2.75 7.20 -7.72
N GLU A 44 1.69 7.97 -7.88
CA GLU A 44 1.65 9.40 -7.52
C GLU A 44 1.84 9.62 -6.01
N ILE A 45 1.17 8.84 -5.15
CA ILE A 45 1.39 8.87 -3.69
C ILE A 45 2.88 8.65 -3.36
N ARG A 46 3.52 7.71 -4.06
CA ARG A 46 4.94 7.40 -3.87
C ARG A 46 5.82 8.57 -4.32
N GLU A 47 5.55 9.15 -5.47
CA GLU A 47 6.27 10.31 -6.01
C GLU A 47 6.16 11.52 -5.06
N ILE A 48 4.98 11.80 -4.51
CA ILE A 48 4.78 12.86 -3.51
C ILE A 48 5.63 12.59 -2.25
N SER A 49 5.57 11.36 -1.71
CA SER A 49 6.31 11.00 -0.50
C SER A 49 7.82 11.09 -0.67
N PHE A 50 8.37 10.53 -1.76
CA PHE A 50 9.82 10.54 -1.99
C PHE A 50 10.32 11.92 -2.42
N GLY A 51 9.62 12.60 -3.33
CA GLY A 51 10.02 13.91 -3.85
C GLY A 51 10.03 15.01 -2.79
N ASN A 52 9.06 14.98 -1.87
CA ASN A 52 8.88 16.03 -0.85
C ASN A 52 9.33 15.59 0.55
N LYS A 53 9.97 14.42 0.68
CA LYS A 53 10.36 13.80 1.97
C LYS A 53 9.21 13.71 2.99
N VAL A 54 7.97 13.55 2.51
CA VAL A 54 6.78 13.44 3.36
C VAL A 54 6.71 12.03 3.93
N ASN A 55 6.75 11.93 5.27
CA ASN A 55 6.61 10.67 5.98
C ASN A 55 5.14 10.27 6.06
N LEU A 56 4.70 9.46 5.08
CA LEU A 56 3.34 8.93 5.08
C LEU A 56 3.06 7.98 6.23
N ASP A 57 1.79 7.96 6.66
CA ASP A 57 1.26 7.01 7.61
C ASP A 57 1.52 5.55 7.19
N GLN A 58 1.71 4.71 8.20
CA GLN A 58 1.94 3.28 7.98
C GLN A 58 0.75 2.61 7.31
N SER A 59 -0.48 3.10 7.52
CA SER A 59 -1.67 2.61 6.83
C SER A 59 -1.54 2.76 5.31
N ILE A 60 -1.16 3.96 4.81
CA ILE A 60 -0.87 4.22 3.39
C ILE A 60 0.26 3.33 2.90
N LYS A 61 1.38 3.33 3.62
CA LYS A 61 2.55 2.55 3.22
C LYS A 61 2.23 1.06 3.12
N ARG A 62 1.41 0.52 4.01
CA ARG A 62 1.04 -0.90 4.07
C ARG A 62 -0.07 -1.26 3.11
N SER A 63 -0.89 -0.33 2.63
CA SER A 63 -1.94 -0.61 1.64
C SER A 63 -1.40 -0.74 0.22
N ILE A 64 -0.14 -0.38 -0.06
CA ILE A 64 0.45 -0.41 -1.40
C ILE A 64 1.50 -1.53 -1.52
N CYS A 65 1.44 -2.30 -2.60
CA CYS A 65 2.46 -3.29 -2.94
C CYS A 65 3.84 -2.62 -3.12
N LYS A 66 4.86 -3.13 -2.43
CA LYS A 66 6.21 -2.54 -2.45
C LYS A 66 6.98 -2.78 -3.75
N ASN A 67 6.57 -3.75 -4.57
CA ASN A 67 7.17 -3.97 -5.88
C ASN A 67 6.85 -2.77 -6.81
N LYS A 68 7.90 -2.04 -7.21
CA LYS A 68 7.83 -0.84 -8.08
C LYS A 68 7.12 -1.09 -9.41
N LYS A 69 7.17 -2.32 -9.94
CA LYS A 69 6.47 -2.69 -11.17
C LYS A 69 4.97 -2.95 -10.93
N CYS A 70 4.59 -3.38 -9.73
CA CYS A 70 3.20 -3.71 -9.39
C CYS A 70 2.46 -2.47 -8.88
N MET A 71 2.83 -1.93 -7.72
CA MET A 71 2.15 -0.78 -7.09
C MET A 71 0.63 -0.96 -6.94
N LYS A 72 0.12 -2.19 -6.91
CA LYS A 72 -1.30 -2.48 -6.67
C LYS A 72 -1.65 -2.27 -5.19
N THR A 73 -2.85 -1.80 -4.94
CA THR A 73 -3.50 -1.71 -3.64
C THR A 73 -3.79 -3.11 -3.11
N LEU A 74 -3.44 -3.29 -1.85
CA LEU A 74 -3.47 -4.54 -1.11
C LEU A 74 -4.75 -4.61 -0.26
N THR A 75 -5.79 -5.22 -0.84
CA THR A 75 -7.06 -5.54 -0.22
C THR A 75 -7.02 -6.94 0.42
N SER A 76 -8.12 -7.36 1.03
CA SER A 76 -8.28 -8.70 1.61
C SER A 76 -8.18 -9.80 0.54
N GLN A 77 -8.69 -9.59 -0.68
CA GLN A 77 -8.57 -10.57 -1.74
C GLN A 77 -7.24 -10.51 -2.48
N SER A 78 -6.63 -9.32 -2.63
CA SER A 78 -5.39 -9.17 -3.38
C SER A 78 -4.12 -9.47 -2.55
N THR A 79 -4.27 -9.72 -1.25
CA THR A 79 -3.19 -9.99 -0.31
C THR A 79 -3.38 -11.34 0.39
N SER A 80 -2.29 -12.04 0.68
CA SER A 80 -2.29 -13.09 1.70
C SER A 80 -1.47 -12.65 2.90
N ILE A 81 -1.98 -12.93 4.10
CA ILE A 81 -1.37 -12.54 5.36
C ILE A 81 -1.08 -13.82 6.15
N LYS A 82 0.16 -13.97 6.63
CA LYS A 82 0.58 -15.08 7.49
C LYS A 82 1.30 -14.55 8.70
N LEU A 83 0.90 -15.01 9.89
CA LEU A 83 1.69 -14.83 11.10
C LEU A 83 2.78 -15.89 11.14
N LYS A 84 4.00 -15.50 11.50
CA LYS A 84 5.13 -16.41 11.69
C LYS A 84 5.97 -15.97 12.89
N THR A 85 6.63 -16.95 13.51
CA THR A 85 7.55 -16.75 14.63
C THR A 85 8.90 -17.33 14.23
N ASN A 86 10.00 -16.64 14.54
CA ASN A 86 11.35 -17.18 14.32
C ASN A 86 11.86 -17.92 15.56
N ASN A 87 13.04 -18.53 15.44
CA ASN A 87 13.72 -19.23 16.52
C ASN A 87 14.03 -18.32 17.73
N LYS A 88 14.09 -16.99 17.53
CA LYS A 88 14.28 -15.99 18.60
C LYS A 88 12.96 -15.58 19.29
N LYS A 89 11.87 -16.32 19.08
CA LYS A 89 10.51 -16.00 19.58
C LYS A 89 10.00 -14.61 19.15
N GLN A 90 10.50 -14.05 18.05
CA GLN A 90 10.00 -12.80 17.49
C GLN A 90 8.88 -13.08 16.50
N HIS A 91 7.73 -12.44 16.72
CA HIS A 91 6.57 -12.54 15.84
C HIS A 91 6.65 -11.54 14.69
N PHE A 92 6.22 -11.97 13.52
CA PHE A 92 6.13 -11.12 12.34
C PHE A 92 4.95 -11.49 11.46
N ILE A 93 4.36 -10.46 10.86
CA ILE A 93 3.35 -10.58 9.82
C ILE A 93 4.05 -10.58 8.47
N ILE A 94 3.82 -11.62 7.68
CA ILE A 94 4.17 -11.69 6.28
C ILE A 94 2.94 -11.32 5.46
N ARG A 95 3.04 -10.28 4.63
CA ARG A 95 2.05 -9.95 3.61
C ARG A 95 2.62 -10.28 2.24
N LYS A 96 1.88 -11.00 1.42
CA LYS A 96 2.25 -11.33 0.03
C LYS A 96 1.20 -10.77 -0.92
N CYS A 97 1.63 -10.00 -1.91
CA CYS A 97 0.77 -9.56 -3.00
C CYS A 97 0.45 -10.76 -3.90
N ARG A 98 -0.82 -11.09 -4.11
CA ARG A 98 -1.22 -12.23 -4.96
C ARG A 98 -0.97 -11.97 -6.45
N SER A 99 -0.95 -10.71 -6.88
CA SER A 99 -0.72 -10.33 -8.29
C SER A 99 0.74 -10.51 -8.73
N CYS A 100 1.72 -10.15 -7.89
CA CYS A 100 3.14 -10.19 -8.28
C CYS A 100 4.02 -11.04 -7.36
N ASN A 101 3.43 -11.76 -6.41
CA ASN A 101 4.11 -12.58 -5.41
C ASN A 101 5.12 -11.84 -4.50
N SER A 102 5.22 -10.51 -4.58
CA SER A 102 6.09 -9.71 -3.70
C SER A 102 5.71 -9.91 -2.24
N ILE A 103 6.71 -10.16 -1.39
CA ILE A 103 6.55 -10.42 0.04
C ILE A 103 7.06 -9.21 0.84
N THR A 104 6.35 -8.84 1.90
CA THR A 104 6.78 -7.83 2.86
C THR A 104 6.59 -8.36 4.28
N LYS A 105 7.62 -8.20 5.11
CA LYS A 105 7.66 -8.68 6.50
C LYS A 105 7.55 -7.48 7.44
N TYR A 106 6.65 -7.57 8.42
CA TYR A 106 6.48 -6.57 9.47
C TYR A 106 6.72 -7.25 10.82
N LEU A 107 7.71 -6.77 11.57
CA LEU A 107 7.90 -7.17 12.96
C LEU A 107 6.72 -6.69 13.80
N LEU A 108 6.20 -7.56 14.65
CA LEU A 108 5.28 -7.19 15.71
C LEU A 108 6.12 -6.72 16.91
N LYS A 109 5.89 -5.48 17.35
CA LYS A 109 6.48 -5.00 18.61
C LYS A 109 5.83 -5.78 19.76
N LYS A 110 6.63 -6.09 20.78
CA LYS A 110 6.18 -6.71 22.03
C LYS A 110 5.18 -5.81 22.73
#